data_AF-A0A1A2PT52-F1
#
_entry.id   AF-A0A1A2PT52-F1
#
_cell.length_a   1.000
_cell.length_b   1.000
_cell.length_c   1.000
_cell.angle_alpha   90.00
_cell.angle_beta   90.00
_cell.angle_gamma   90.00
#
_symmetry.space_group_name_H-M   'P 1'
#
loop_
_entity.id
_entity.type
_entity.pdbx_description
1 polymer ?
#
loop_
_entity_poly.entity_id
_entity_poly.type
_entity_poly.pdbx_seq_one_letter_code
_entity_poly.pdbx_strand_id
1 'polypeptide(L)'
;MAHELDTTDGHVSFANSRSDAWHRLGQSVGHAMTASEALHAAHLAGWNVRKMPLQVPQAPVLDDTGVTTPAPLAVPDFYATVRTNPINGRLDVLGVVGSKYEPVQNEASCDLLDALVDQSGGAQFETAGALRGGRETFVTMKLPSSMVLDGKDGTQDRTDFYLVALNSHDGSSAFRFLVSPVRIVCANTQSAAIRSAKASFSIRHTGGARASIAEARNALKLSWRYIEAFEAEAAALYAAPMDTEQMRDFANTLLEVDVAGTPATRRHRRERASGIVKLWTSSPTITPIAGTRWAAYNAVTEYLDHVVPVRGARAAGDASTARALRTVTAATGSGSLKAQAFRLLQTL
;
A
#
# COMPACT_ATOMS: atom_id res chain seq x y z
N MET A 1 -9.48 13.02 -6.98
CA MET A 1 -8.41 12.28 -6.28
C MET A 1 -7.16 12.35 -7.13
N ALA A 2 -6.03 12.78 -6.58
CA ALA A 2 -4.76 12.81 -7.32
C ALA A 2 -4.11 11.42 -7.31
N HIS A 3 -3.57 10.98 -8.44
CA HIS A 3 -2.81 9.73 -8.57
C HIS A 3 -1.36 9.88 -8.04
N GLU A 4 -0.83 11.11 -8.06
CA GLU A 4 0.55 11.46 -7.68
C GLU A 4 1.65 10.68 -8.42
N LEU A 5 1.36 10.21 -9.64
CA LEU A 5 2.39 9.60 -10.50
C LEU A 5 3.37 10.67 -10.97
N ASP A 6 4.66 10.33 -10.98
CA ASP A 6 5.71 11.17 -11.56
C ASP A 6 5.47 11.34 -13.05
N THR A 7 5.61 12.59 -13.54
CA THR A 7 5.38 12.95 -14.94
C THR A 7 6.45 13.94 -15.37
N THR A 8 7.14 13.65 -16.47
CA THR A 8 8.15 14.53 -17.08
C THR A 8 7.83 14.70 -18.55
N ASP A 9 7.73 15.95 -19.04
CA ASP A 9 7.50 16.25 -20.46
C ASP A 9 6.31 15.48 -21.09
N GLY A 10 5.25 15.25 -20.29
CA GLY A 10 4.07 14.50 -20.70
C GLY A 10 4.18 12.96 -20.58
N HIS A 11 5.37 12.44 -20.28
CA HIS A 11 5.60 11.02 -20.02
C HIS A 11 5.36 10.69 -18.55
N VAL A 12 4.47 9.74 -18.29
CA VAL A 12 4.12 9.28 -16.94
C VAL A 12 4.98 8.07 -16.58
N SER A 13 5.68 8.12 -15.46
CA SER A 13 6.55 7.05 -14.95
C SER A 13 5.72 5.95 -14.28
N PHE A 14 5.02 5.16 -15.10
CA PHE A 14 4.19 4.05 -14.66
C PHE A 14 4.06 3.01 -15.78
N ALA A 15 4.14 1.73 -15.41
CA ALA A 15 3.77 0.63 -16.28
C ALA A 15 2.89 -0.40 -15.58
N ASN A 16 2.05 -1.05 -16.35
CA ASN A 16 1.24 -2.17 -15.91
C ASN A 16 1.13 -3.27 -16.98
N SER A 17 0.98 -4.52 -16.54
CA SER A 17 0.76 -5.66 -17.43
C SER A 17 -0.65 -5.74 -18.01
N ARG A 18 -1.59 -4.94 -17.47
CA ARG A 18 -3.02 -4.92 -17.83
C ARG A 18 -3.46 -3.52 -18.25
N SER A 19 -4.69 -3.35 -18.71
CA SER A 19 -5.28 -2.05 -19.09
C SER A 19 -6.36 -1.56 -18.12
N ASP A 20 -6.28 -1.94 -16.85
CA ASP A 20 -7.35 -1.79 -15.84
C ASP A 20 -7.07 -0.72 -14.78
N ALA A 21 -5.96 0.00 -14.88
CA ALA A 21 -5.67 1.13 -13.99
C ALA A 21 -6.64 2.29 -14.26
N TRP A 22 -7.36 2.73 -13.23
CA TRP A 22 -8.46 3.70 -13.36
C TRP A 22 -8.06 5.03 -14.01
N HIS A 23 -6.82 5.48 -13.81
CA HIS A 23 -6.31 6.75 -14.34
C HIS A 23 -5.96 6.65 -15.84
N ARG A 24 -5.79 5.45 -16.39
CA ARG A 24 -5.43 5.20 -17.80
C ARG A 24 -4.18 6.00 -18.26
N LEU A 25 -3.20 6.10 -17.36
CA LEU A 25 -1.91 6.77 -17.61
C LEU A 25 -0.79 5.75 -17.59
N GLY A 26 0.36 6.11 -18.16
CA GLY A 26 1.53 5.25 -18.26
C GLY A 26 1.42 4.22 -19.38
N GLN A 27 2.28 3.19 -19.32
CA GLN A 27 2.39 2.18 -20.35
C GLN A 27 1.68 0.88 -19.96
N SER A 28 0.70 0.46 -20.75
CA SER A 28 0.11 -0.88 -20.63
C SER A 28 0.84 -1.85 -21.54
N VAL A 29 1.66 -2.71 -20.94
CA VAL A 29 2.52 -3.67 -21.64
C VAL A 29 1.72 -4.82 -22.24
N GLY A 30 0.62 -5.24 -21.60
CA GLY A 30 -0.29 -6.27 -22.11
C GLY A 30 0.11 -7.72 -21.82
N HIS A 31 1.26 -7.93 -21.18
CA HIS A 31 1.71 -9.22 -20.66
C HIS A 31 2.45 -9.05 -19.34
N ALA A 32 2.66 -10.18 -18.65
CA ALA A 32 3.49 -10.24 -17.45
C ALA A 32 4.92 -9.77 -17.75
N MET A 33 5.39 -8.77 -17.03
CA MET A 33 6.69 -8.16 -17.30
C MET A 33 7.83 -8.98 -16.69
N THR A 34 8.98 -8.95 -17.33
CA THR A 34 10.28 -9.19 -16.70
C THR A 34 10.68 -7.96 -15.85
N ALA A 35 11.66 -8.12 -14.96
CA ALA A 35 12.23 -7.00 -14.21
C ALA A 35 12.71 -5.86 -15.15
N SER A 36 13.41 -6.23 -16.23
CA SER A 36 13.91 -5.28 -17.22
C SER A 36 12.76 -4.53 -17.92
N GLU A 37 11.73 -5.24 -18.38
CA GLU A 37 10.57 -4.59 -19.00
C GLU A 37 9.85 -3.65 -18.02
N ALA A 38 9.66 -4.07 -16.76
CA ALA A 38 9.02 -3.24 -15.75
C ALA A 38 9.80 -1.94 -15.50
N LEU A 39 11.13 -2.01 -15.40
CA LEU A 39 11.97 -0.83 -15.21
C LEU A 39 11.96 0.11 -16.41
N HIS A 40 12.05 -0.41 -17.64
CA HIS A 40 12.09 0.42 -18.84
C HIS A 40 10.71 1.02 -19.16
N ALA A 41 9.65 0.21 -19.10
CA ALA A 41 8.29 0.65 -19.42
C ALA A 41 7.78 1.70 -18.40
N ALA A 42 8.14 1.56 -17.13
CA ALA A 42 7.76 2.51 -16.09
C ALA A 42 8.70 3.72 -15.98
N HIS A 43 9.71 3.84 -16.86
CA HIS A 43 10.73 4.88 -16.80
C HIS A 43 11.46 4.93 -15.45
N LEU A 44 11.85 3.76 -14.92
CA LEU A 44 12.60 3.60 -13.67
C LEU A 44 14.06 3.21 -13.86
N ALA A 45 14.42 2.75 -15.07
CA ALA A 45 15.79 2.36 -15.42
C ALA A 45 16.71 3.58 -15.55
N GLY A 46 17.97 3.43 -15.13
CA GLY A 46 19.06 4.37 -15.42
C GLY A 46 19.00 5.68 -14.64
N TRP A 47 18.25 5.73 -13.53
CA TRP A 47 18.11 6.95 -12.73
C TRP A 47 19.43 7.44 -12.12
N ASN A 48 20.40 6.54 -11.89
CA ASN A 48 21.69 6.87 -11.28
C ASN A 48 21.53 7.79 -10.06
N VAL A 49 20.71 7.35 -9.10
CA VAL A 49 20.38 8.16 -7.93
C VAL A 49 21.62 8.31 -7.06
N ARG A 50 21.98 9.55 -6.75
CA ARG A 50 23.22 9.86 -6.03
C ARG A 50 23.08 11.10 -5.16
N LYS A 51 23.96 11.21 -4.17
CA LYS A 51 24.05 12.38 -3.30
C LYS A 51 24.89 13.47 -3.97
N MET A 52 24.44 14.70 -3.90
CA MET A 52 25.20 15.91 -4.19
C MET A 52 25.25 16.79 -2.94
N PRO A 53 26.39 17.42 -2.60
CA PRO A 53 26.49 18.30 -1.43
C PRO A 53 25.44 19.41 -1.49
N LEU A 54 24.74 19.64 -0.38
CA LEU A 54 23.87 20.81 -0.27
C LEU A 54 24.73 22.05 -0.08
N GLN A 55 24.45 23.12 -0.84
CA GLN A 55 25.26 24.34 -0.84
C GLN A 55 24.39 25.58 -0.63
N VAL A 56 24.92 26.55 0.12
CA VAL A 56 24.34 27.88 0.29
C VAL A 56 25.09 28.85 -0.63
N PRO A 57 24.42 29.45 -1.63
CA PRO A 57 25.05 30.43 -2.50
C PRO A 57 25.43 31.68 -1.68
N GLN A 58 26.58 32.27 -1.98
CA GLN A 58 27.03 33.52 -1.39
C GLN A 58 26.74 34.67 -2.34
N ALA A 59 26.35 35.83 -1.79
CA ALA A 59 26.11 37.02 -2.59
C ALA A 59 27.42 37.52 -3.23
N PRO A 60 27.38 38.05 -4.47
CA PRO A 60 28.53 38.73 -5.04
C PRO A 60 28.97 39.90 -4.15
N VAL A 61 30.28 40.03 -3.96
CA VAL A 61 30.91 41.14 -3.25
C VAL A 61 31.41 42.13 -4.30
N LEU A 62 31.03 43.39 -4.15
CA LEU A 62 31.52 44.50 -4.97
C LEU A 62 32.57 45.27 -4.18
N ASP A 63 33.76 45.43 -4.74
CA ASP A 63 34.82 46.27 -4.21
C ASP A 63 35.44 47.14 -5.32
N ASP A 64 36.44 47.95 -4.95
CA ASP A 64 37.13 48.88 -5.86
C ASP A 64 37.86 48.17 -7.02
N THR A 65 37.96 46.83 -7.00
CA THR A 65 38.62 46.00 -8.02
C THR A 65 37.64 45.25 -8.92
N GLY A 66 36.33 45.24 -8.59
CA GLY A 66 35.28 44.66 -9.42
C GLY A 66 34.25 43.84 -8.63
N VAL A 67 33.57 42.92 -9.33
CA VAL A 67 32.59 41.98 -8.73
C VAL A 67 33.26 40.62 -8.56
N THR A 68 33.33 40.12 -7.33
CA THR A 68 33.78 38.74 -7.03
C THR A 68 32.63 37.95 -6.40
N THR A 69 32.40 36.71 -6.86
CA THR A 69 31.40 35.82 -6.26
C THR A 69 32.11 34.73 -5.46
N PRO A 70 32.02 34.74 -4.11
CA PRO A 70 32.62 33.69 -3.30
C PRO A 70 32.04 32.31 -3.62
N ALA A 71 32.85 31.25 -3.46
CA ALA A 71 32.39 29.88 -3.67
C ALA A 71 31.23 29.54 -2.71
N PRO A 72 30.21 28.77 -3.13
CA PRO A 72 29.12 28.37 -2.23
C PRO A 72 29.62 27.64 -0.98
N LEU A 73 28.97 27.89 0.16
CA LEU A 73 29.28 27.18 1.40
C LEU A 73 28.57 25.82 1.41
N ALA A 74 29.32 24.73 1.56
CA ALA A 74 28.71 23.42 1.76
C ALA A 74 28.04 23.35 3.14
N VAL A 75 26.83 22.80 3.19
CA VAL A 75 26.16 22.48 4.46
C VAL A 75 26.70 21.13 4.95
N PRO A 76 27.48 21.08 6.04
CA PRO A 76 28.10 19.84 6.50
C PRO A 76 27.05 18.76 6.79
N ASP A 77 27.34 17.51 6.42
CA ASP A 77 26.47 16.34 6.62
C ASP A 77 25.11 16.33 5.92
N PHE A 78 24.77 17.35 5.11
CA PHE A 78 23.54 17.41 4.34
C PHE A 78 23.78 17.32 2.84
N TYR A 79 22.97 16.51 2.17
CA TYR A 79 23.08 16.24 0.74
C TYR A 79 21.70 16.32 0.09
N ALA A 80 21.65 16.79 -1.14
CA ALA A 80 20.50 16.55 -2.01
C ALA A 80 20.64 15.19 -2.66
N THR A 81 19.60 14.36 -2.66
CA THR A 81 19.52 13.21 -3.56
C THR A 81 19.02 13.70 -4.91
N VAL A 82 19.72 13.28 -5.97
CA VAL A 82 19.36 13.63 -7.34
C VAL A 82 19.26 12.37 -8.19
N ARG A 83 18.39 12.40 -9.20
CA ARG A 83 18.41 11.42 -10.30
C ARG A 83 18.83 12.10 -11.60
N THR A 84 19.38 11.32 -12.50
CA THR A 84 19.34 11.60 -13.94
C THR A 84 17.93 11.22 -14.42
N ASN A 85 17.13 12.20 -14.83
CA ASN A 85 15.80 11.97 -15.34
C ASN A 85 15.86 11.10 -16.61
N PRO A 86 15.18 9.95 -16.66
CA PRO A 86 15.30 9.01 -17.77
C PRO A 86 14.61 9.49 -19.06
N ILE A 87 13.78 10.53 -19.00
CA ILE A 87 13.06 11.08 -20.16
C ILE A 87 13.90 12.14 -20.87
N ASN A 88 14.49 13.08 -20.12
CA ASN A 88 15.18 14.23 -20.71
C ASN A 88 16.66 14.35 -20.32
N GLY A 89 17.19 13.43 -19.53
CA GLY A 89 18.59 13.38 -19.12
C GLY A 89 19.01 14.46 -18.11
N ARG A 90 18.10 15.33 -17.66
CA ARG A 90 18.40 16.42 -16.72
C ARG A 90 18.51 15.91 -15.29
N LEU A 91 19.06 16.74 -14.40
CA LEU A 91 19.09 16.45 -12.97
C LEU A 91 17.78 16.89 -12.32
N ASP A 92 17.12 15.95 -11.65
CA ASP A 92 16.01 16.25 -10.75
C ASP A 92 16.46 16.08 -9.31
N VAL A 93 16.12 17.05 -8.45
CA VAL A 93 16.29 16.94 -7.00
C VAL A 93 15.11 16.16 -6.42
N LEU A 94 15.40 15.09 -5.70
CA LEU A 94 14.40 14.23 -5.07
C LEU A 94 14.18 14.59 -3.60
N GLY A 95 15.22 14.96 -2.87
CA GLY A 95 15.07 15.36 -1.47
C GLY A 95 16.38 15.73 -0.80
N VAL A 96 16.30 16.00 0.51
CA VAL A 96 17.47 16.28 1.35
C VAL A 96 17.67 15.14 2.33
N VAL A 97 18.88 14.62 2.40
CA VAL A 97 19.27 13.47 3.23
C VAL A 97 20.53 13.76 4.02
N GLY A 98 20.75 12.98 5.08
CA GLY A 98 21.96 13.04 5.89
C GLY A 98 23.11 12.20 5.33
N SER A 99 24.31 12.36 5.90
CA SER A 99 25.54 11.66 5.49
C SER A 99 25.44 10.15 5.43
N LYS A 100 24.69 9.53 6.36
CA LYS A 100 24.51 8.07 6.43
C LYS A 100 23.57 7.48 5.38
N TYR A 101 22.79 8.31 4.69
CA TYR A 101 21.84 7.84 3.68
C TYR A 101 22.58 7.26 2.47
N GLU A 102 22.21 6.07 2.04
CA GLU A 102 22.70 5.42 0.82
C GLU A 102 21.52 5.08 -0.10
N PRO A 103 21.45 5.64 -1.33
CA PRO A 103 20.39 5.32 -2.27
C PRO A 103 20.39 3.84 -2.65
N VAL A 104 19.22 3.21 -2.60
CA VAL A 104 19.01 1.88 -3.21
C VAL A 104 18.51 2.12 -4.63
N GLN A 105 19.24 1.64 -5.64
CA GLN A 105 18.82 1.83 -7.03
C GLN A 105 17.57 1.01 -7.36
N ASN A 106 16.78 1.47 -8.34
CA ASN A 106 15.56 0.79 -8.76
C ASN A 106 15.89 -0.62 -9.32
N GLU A 107 17.00 -0.74 -10.05
CA GLU A 107 17.56 -1.99 -10.55
C GLU A 107 17.82 -2.98 -9.42
N ALA A 108 18.48 -2.53 -8.35
CA ALA A 108 18.74 -3.37 -7.18
C ALA A 108 17.45 -3.82 -6.46
N SER A 109 16.36 -3.04 -6.58
CA SER A 109 15.05 -3.42 -6.03
C SER A 109 14.43 -4.56 -6.83
N CYS A 110 14.52 -4.49 -8.16
CA CYS A 110 14.09 -5.55 -9.07
C CYS A 110 14.93 -6.83 -8.94
N ASP A 111 16.27 -6.72 -8.89
CA ASP A 111 17.16 -7.86 -8.68
C ASP A 111 16.82 -8.61 -7.39
N LEU A 112 16.49 -7.86 -6.32
CA LEU A 112 16.12 -8.44 -5.05
C LEU A 112 14.75 -9.13 -5.12
N LEU A 113 13.78 -8.52 -5.82
CA LEU A 113 12.50 -9.15 -6.09
C LEU A 113 12.67 -10.47 -6.88
N ASP A 114 13.44 -10.46 -7.98
CA ASP A 114 13.74 -11.67 -8.76
C ASP A 114 14.35 -12.77 -7.90
N ALA A 115 15.37 -12.44 -7.09
CA ALA A 115 16.03 -13.39 -6.21
C ALA A 115 15.12 -13.96 -5.09
N LEU A 116 14.00 -13.32 -4.78
CA LEU A 116 12.96 -13.83 -3.89
C LEU A 116 11.96 -14.72 -4.63
N VAL A 117 11.70 -14.43 -5.90
CA VAL A 117 10.72 -15.12 -6.73
C VAL A 117 11.21 -16.40 -7.37
N ASP A 118 12.52 -16.54 -7.63
CA ASP A 118 13.12 -17.77 -8.17
C ASP A 118 12.84 -19.04 -7.33
N GLN A 119 12.43 -18.89 -6.06
CA GLN A 119 12.03 -19.99 -5.17
C GLN A 119 10.51 -20.12 -4.98
N SER A 120 9.72 -19.17 -5.49
CA SER A 120 8.30 -18.98 -5.18
C SER A 120 7.34 -19.48 -6.27
N GLY A 121 7.84 -20.12 -7.32
CA GLY A 121 7.00 -20.83 -8.29
C GLY A 121 6.28 -19.96 -9.33
N GLY A 122 6.88 -18.83 -9.75
CA GLY A 122 6.42 -18.08 -10.92
C GLY A 122 5.59 -16.83 -10.64
N ALA A 123 5.94 -16.04 -9.61
CA ALA A 123 5.39 -14.68 -9.46
C ALA A 123 5.86 -13.79 -10.62
N GLN A 124 5.03 -12.82 -11.01
CA GLN A 124 5.19 -12.06 -12.26
C GLN A 124 5.09 -10.57 -12.00
N PHE A 125 5.99 -9.76 -12.57
CA PHE A 125 5.89 -8.31 -12.44
C PHE A 125 4.61 -7.81 -13.11
N GLU A 126 3.85 -7.03 -12.37
CA GLU A 126 2.52 -6.60 -12.78
C GLU A 126 2.41 -5.08 -12.85
N THR A 127 2.96 -4.34 -11.90
CA THR A 127 3.03 -2.88 -12.00
C THR A 127 4.35 -2.34 -11.47
N ALA A 128 4.80 -1.24 -12.04
CA ALA A 128 5.92 -0.46 -11.52
C ALA A 128 5.66 1.02 -11.76
N GLY A 129 6.20 1.88 -10.92
CA GLY A 129 6.09 3.32 -11.14
C GLY A 129 6.79 4.18 -10.12
N ALA A 130 6.80 5.48 -10.41
CA ALA A 130 7.31 6.51 -9.54
C ALA A 130 6.18 7.45 -9.08
N LEU A 131 6.30 7.91 -7.85
CA LEU A 131 5.31 8.75 -7.19
C LEU A 131 5.93 10.04 -6.65
N ARG A 132 5.08 11.03 -6.42
CA ARG A 132 5.41 12.28 -5.73
C ARG A 132 6.61 13.01 -6.33
N GLY A 133 6.68 13.04 -7.66
CA GLY A 133 7.78 13.67 -8.41
C GLY A 133 9.07 12.86 -8.40
N GLY A 134 8.97 11.53 -8.38
CA GLY A 134 10.13 10.63 -8.40
C GLY A 134 10.73 10.30 -7.04
N ARG A 135 10.20 10.87 -5.95
CA ARG A 135 10.75 10.70 -4.60
C ARG A 135 10.54 9.30 -4.05
N GLU A 136 9.47 8.64 -4.48
CA GLU A 136 9.17 7.27 -4.11
C GLU A 136 8.99 6.44 -5.38
N THR A 137 9.41 5.18 -5.34
CA THR A 137 9.19 4.21 -6.40
C THR A 137 8.57 2.94 -5.82
N PHE A 138 7.81 2.24 -6.65
CA PHE A 138 7.25 0.94 -6.30
C PHE A 138 7.38 -0.04 -7.46
N VAL A 139 7.49 -1.32 -7.10
CA VAL A 139 7.39 -2.44 -8.03
C VAL A 139 6.52 -3.50 -7.38
N THR A 140 5.55 -4.04 -8.12
CA THR A 140 4.65 -5.09 -7.65
C THR A 140 4.77 -6.33 -8.53
N MET A 141 4.76 -7.48 -7.88
CA MET A 141 4.69 -8.79 -8.51
C MET A 141 3.44 -9.50 -8.02
N LYS A 142 2.63 -10.01 -8.93
CA LYS A 142 1.52 -10.89 -8.59
C LYS A 142 2.06 -12.26 -8.20
N LEU A 143 1.66 -12.74 -7.03
CA LEU A 143 1.96 -14.08 -6.56
C LEU A 143 1.09 -15.11 -7.29
N PRO A 144 1.58 -16.34 -7.52
CA PRO A 144 0.84 -17.38 -8.24
C PRO A 144 -0.38 -17.88 -7.46
N SER A 145 -0.31 -17.87 -6.14
CA SER A 145 -1.41 -18.24 -5.24
C SER A 145 -2.37 -17.07 -5.04
N SER A 146 -3.66 -17.34 -5.21
CA SER A 146 -4.77 -16.45 -4.85
C SER A 146 -5.72 -17.19 -3.92
N MET A 147 -6.28 -16.49 -2.94
CA MET A 147 -7.38 -17.02 -2.14
C MET A 147 -8.67 -16.93 -2.96
N VAL A 148 -9.42 -18.01 -3.07
CA VAL A 148 -10.69 -18.05 -3.81
C VAL A 148 -11.78 -18.63 -2.91
N LEU A 149 -12.89 -17.90 -2.79
CA LEU A 149 -14.10 -18.39 -2.12
C LEU A 149 -15.23 -18.46 -3.16
N ASP A 150 -15.75 -19.65 -3.39
CA ASP A 150 -16.86 -19.87 -4.32
C ASP A 150 -18.19 -19.46 -3.68
N GLY A 151 -18.79 -18.38 -4.18
CA GLY A 151 -20.11 -17.92 -3.81
C GLY A 151 -21.20 -18.94 -4.14
N LYS A 152 -22.31 -18.87 -3.40
CA LYS A 152 -23.45 -19.79 -3.56
C LYS A 152 -24.17 -19.64 -4.91
N ASP A 153 -23.98 -18.49 -5.57
CA ASP A 153 -24.49 -18.16 -6.89
C ASP A 153 -23.54 -18.55 -8.03
N GLY A 154 -22.43 -19.24 -7.71
CA GLY A 154 -21.39 -19.62 -8.67
C GLY A 154 -20.40 -18.50 -8.99
N THR A 155 -20.49 -17.34 -8.34
CA THR A 155 -19.44 -16.31 -8.42
C THR A 155 -18.21 -16.75 -7.63
N GLN A 156 -17.05 -16.16 -7.93
CA GLN A 156 -15.81 -16.41 -7.18
C GLN A 156 -15.31 -15.11 -6.56
N ASP A 157 -15.25 -15.06 -5.23
CA ASP A 157 -14.54 -14.02 -4.50
C ASP A 157 -13.05 -14.37 -4.48
N ARG A 158 -12.34 -13.86 -5.48
CA ARG A 158 -10.91 -14.08 -5.68
C ARG A 158 -10.12 -12.89 -5.13
N THR A 159 -9.26 -13.17 -4.16
CA THR A 159 -8.25 -12.25 -3.64
C THR A 159 -6.86 -12.65 -4.14
N ASP A 160 -6.32 -11.85 -5.07
CA ASP A 160 -4.92 -11.95 -5.49
C ASP A 160 -3.99 -11.31 -4.46
N PHE A 161 -2.81 -11.89 -4.26
CA PHE A 161 -1.76 -11.30 -3.42
C PHE A 161 -0.59 -10.81 -4.25
N TYR A 162 0.05 -9.74 -3.78
CA TYR A 162 1.15 -9.07 -4.45
C TYR A 162 2.34 -8.97 -3.50
N LEU A 163 3.52 -9.36 -4.00
CA LEU A 163 4.79 -8.97 -3.39
C LEU A 163 5.16 -7.59 -3.91
N VAL A 164 5.45 -6.67 -3.01
CA VAL A 164 5.69 -5.27 -3.34
C VAL A 164 7.03 -4.84 -2.78
N ALA A 165 7.85 -4.20 -3.61
CA ALA A 165 9.00 -3.40 -3.18
C ALA A 165 8.63 -1.91 -3.22
N LEU A 166 8.89 -1.20 -2.13
CA LEU A 166 8.71 0.24 -2.00
C LEU A 166 10.05 0.87 -1.67
N ASN A 167 10.38 1.95 -2.35
CA ASN A 167 11.66 2.64 -2.21
C ASN A 167 11.44 4.14 -2.07
N SER A 168 12.28 4.79 -1.27
CA SER A 168 12.27 6.24 -1.07
C SER A 168 13.66 6.79 -1.33
N HIS A 169 13.73 7.68 -2.30
CA HIS A 169 14.95 8.38 -2.70
C HIS A 169 15.16 9.70 -1.94
N ASP A 170 14.17 10.16 -1.17
CA ASP A 170 14.26 11.35 -0.32
C ASP A 170 14.51 11.03 1.17
N GLY A 171 14.65 9.74 1.53
CA GLY A 171 14.90 9.29 2.90
C GLY A 171 13.68 9.39 3.83
N SER A 172 12.49 9.69 3.30
CA SER A 172 11.24 9.74 4.07
C SER A 172 10.78 8.37 4.60
N SER A 173 11.23 7.28 3.97
CA SER A 173 10.97 5.92 4.44
C SER A 173 12.14 4.98 4.18
N ALA A 174 12.11 3.83 4.84
CA ALA A 174 13.04 2.74 4.58
C ALA A 174 12.63 1.98 3.31
N PHE A 175 13.60 1.38 2.63
CA PHE A 175 13.33 0.42 1.58
C PHE A 175 12.54 -0.76 2.16
N ARG A 176 11.39 -1.10 1.58
CA ARG A 176 10.42 -2.00 2.21
C ARG A 176 9.93 -3.05 1.22
N PHE A 177 9.88 -4.29 1.68
CA PHE A 177 9.13 -5.36 1.06
C PHE A 177 7.85 -5.62 1.85
N LEU A 178 6.76 -5.89 1.15
CA LEU A 178 5.51 -6.30 1.80
C LEU A 178 4.71 -7.23 0.91
N VAL A 179 3.87 -8.05 1.54
CA VAL A 179 2.86 -8.84 0.82
C VAL A 179 1.49 -8.24 1.11
N SER A 180 0.74 -7.87 0.08
CA SER A 180 -0.55 -7.19 0.22
C SER A 180 -1.58 -7.72 -0.78
N PRO A 181 -2.88 -7.75 -0.42
CA PRO A 181 -3.96 -7.99 -1.39
C PRO A 181 -4.24 -6.80 -2.32
N VAL A 182 -3.53 -5.67 -2.14
CA VAL A 182 -3.73 -4.45 -2.93
C VAL A 182 -2.62 -4.29 -3.96
N ARG A 183 -3.01 -4.32 -5.24
CA ARG A 183 -2.14 -3.93 -6.34
C ARG A 183 -1.95 -2.42 -6.37
N ILE A 184 -0.69 -1.97 -6.47
CA ILE A 184 -0.38 -0.54 -6.52
C ILE A 184 -0.44 -0.05 -7.95
N VAL A 185 -1.23 1.01 -8.18
CA VAL A 185 -1.27 1.77 -9.44
C VAL A 185 -1.06 3.27 -9.22
N CYS A 186 -1.19 3.75 -7.99
CA CYS A 186 -1.02 5.14 -7.59
C CYS A 186 -0.71 5.29 -6.09
N ALA A 187 -0.44 6.52 -5.63
CA ALA A 187 -0.09 6.80 -4.22
C ALA A 187 -1.16 6.35 -3.20
N ASN A 188 -2.45 6.45 -3.57
CA ASN A 188 -3.54 5.99 -2.70
C ASN A 188 -3.49 4.47 -2.50
N THR A 189 -3.27 3.73 -3.59
CA THR A 189 -3.14 2.27 -3.55
C THR A 189 -1.84 1.82 -2.88
N GLN A 190 -0.73 2.57 -3.01
CA GLN A 190 0.48 2.30 -2.22
C GLN A 190 0.18 2.39 -0.74
N SER A 191 -0.48 3.48 -0.33
CA SER A 191 -0.86 3.66 1.06
C SER A 191 -1.71 2.47 1.52
N ALA A 192 -2.72 2.07 0.73
CA ALA A 192 -3.57 0.91 1.00
C ALA A 192 -2.78 -0.41 1.11
N ALA A 193 -1.80 -0.62 0.24
CA ALA A 193 -0.94 -1.78 0.26
C ALA A 193 -0.10 -1.85 1.54
N ILE A 194 0.50 -0.73 1.96
CA ILE A 194 1.31 -0.66 3.19
C ILE A 194 0.55 -1.11 4.43
N ARG A 195 -0.72 -0.74 4.56
CA ARG A 195 -1.51 -1.11 5.76
C ARG A 195 -2.20 -2.44 5.68
N SER A 196 -2.62 -2.84 4.49
CA SER A 196 -3.18 -4.18 4.26
C SER A 196 -2.09 -5.25 4.15
N ALA A 197 -0.82 -4.85 4.32
CA ALA A 197 0.31 -5.73 4.32
C ALA A 197 0.09 -6.87 5.33
N LYS A 198 0.03 -8.08 4.81
CA LYS A 198 -0.02 -9.33 5.58
C LYS A 198 1.34 -9.64 6.19
N ALA A 199 2.38 -9.11 5.57
CA ALA A 199 3.71 -9.03 6.15
C ALA A 199 4.50 -7.88 5.54
N SER A 200 5.50 -7.42 6.28
CA SER A 200 6.38 -6.35 5.86
C SER A 200 7.77 -6.55 6.45
N PHE A 201 8.79 -6.27 5.65
CA PHE A 201 10.20 -6.20 6.04
C PHE A 201 10.78 -4.87 5.57
N SER A 202 11.67 -4.25 6.33
CA SER A 202 12.22 -2.95 5.97
C SER A 202 13.72 -2.88 6.24
N ILE A 203 14.45 -2.34 5.28
CA ILE A 203 15.89 -2.16 5.27
C ILE A 203 16.16 -0.66 5.27
N ARG A 204 16.94 -0.18 6.24
CA ARG A 204 17.33 1.24 6.28
C ARG A 204 18.24 1.54 5.09
N HIS A 205 18.13 2.76 4.57
CA HIS A 205 19.03 3.32 3.55
C HIS A 205 20.40 3.66 4.14
N THR A 206 21.09 2.68 4.70
CA THR A 206 22.43 2.82 5.27
C THR A 206 23.35 1.78 4.66
N GLY A 207 24.65 2.08 4.60
CA GLY A 207 25.67 1.15 4.11
C GLY A 207 25.55 -0.22 4.79
N GLY A 208 25.12 -1.23 4.04
CA GLY A 208 24.76 -2.56 4.57
C GLY A 208 23.48 -3.17 3.97
N ALA A 209 22.70 -2.43 3.18
CA ALA A 209 21.43 -2.92 2.62
C ALA A 209 21.53 -4.25 1.82
N ARG A 210 22.68 -4.52 1.17
CA ARG A 210 22.93 -5.81 0.48
C ARG A 210 23.01 -7.02 1.43
N ALA A 211 23.38 -6.84 2.70
CA ALA A 211 23.49 -7.92 3.67
C ALA A 211 22.12 -8.46 4.15
N SER A 212 21.02 -7.77 3.87
CA SER A 212 19.67 -8.10 4.36
C SER A 212 18.82 -8.94 3.40
N ILE A 213 19.35 -9.43 2.27
CA ILE A 213 18.57 -10.24 1.30
C ILE A 213 18.13 -11.59 1.92
N ALA A 214 19.03 -12.27 2.65
CA ALA A 214 18.70 -13.52 3.32
C ALA A 214 17.65 -13.30 4.44
N GLU A 215 17.71 -12.17 5.12
CA GLU A 215 16.75 -11.78 6.15
C GLU A 215 15.38 -11.45 5.54
N ALA A 216 15.36 -10.70 4.43
CA ALA A 216 14.15 -10.43 3.65
C ALA A 216 13.50 -11.74 3.19
N ARG A 217 14.30 -12.71 2.72
CA ARG A 217 13.80 -14.03 2.32
C ARG A 217 13.17 -14.79 3.49
N ASN A 218 13.81 -14.81 4.66
CA ASN A 218 13.26 -15.48 5.83
C ASN A 218 11.97 -14.82 6.32
N ALA A 219 11.93 -13.48 6.36
CA ALA A 219 10.74 -12.73 6.72
C ALA A 219 9.58 -13.01 5.75
N LEU A 220 9.86 -13.06 4.45
CA LEU A 220 8.85 -13.38 3.45
C LEU A 220 8.39 -14.85 3.56
N LYS A 221 9.28 -15.83 3.80
CA LYS A 221 8.91 -17.23 4.09
C LYS A 221 7.87 -17.38 5.21
N LEU A 222 8.03 -16.62 6.30
CA LEU A 222 7.04 -16.56 7.38
C LEU A 222 5.70 -15.95 6.93
N SER A 223 5.73 -15.06 5.94
CA SER A 223 4.58 -14.35 5.40
C SER A 223 3.66 -15.25 4.58
N TRP A 224 4.22 -16.16 3.77
CA TRP A 224 3.42 -17.15 3.02
C TRP A 224 2.65 -18.07 3.97
N ARG A 225 3.28 -18.56 5.04
CA ARG A 225 2.60 -19.36 6.06
C ARG A 225 1.45 -18.60 6.73
N TYR A 226 1.59 -17.29 6.91
CA TYR A 226 0.51 -16.46 7.45
C TYR A 226 -0.65 -16.29 6.46
N ILE A 227 -0.36 -16.18 5.16
CA ILE A 227 -1.41 -16.12 4.12
C ILE A 227 -2.17 -17.43 4.04
N GLU A 228 -1.46 -18.57 4.03
CA GLU A 228 -2.05 -19.90 4.08
C GLU A 228 -2.94 -20.09 5.32
N ALA A 229 -2.46 -19.64 6.49
CA ALA A 229 -3.24 -19.68 7.73
C ALA A 229 -4.48 -18.79 7.65
N PHE A 230 -4.35 -17.56 7.14
CA PHE A 230 -5.48 -16.65 6.95
C PHE A 230 -6.51 -17.19 5.96
N GLU A 231 -6.07 -17.81 4.87
CA GLU A 231 -6.93 -18.48 3.90
C GLU A 231 -7.68 -19.63 4.55
N ALA A 232 -7.01 -20.47 5.35
CA ALA A 232 -7.66 -21.54 6.09
C ALA A 232 -8.70 -21.01 7.08
N GLU A 233 -8.41 -19.92 7.80
CA GLU A 233 -9.36 -19.28 8.71
C GLU A 233 -10.55 -18.66 7.96
N ALA A 234 -10.31 -17.97 6.84
CA ALA A 234 -11.36 -17.41 6.01
C ALA A 234 -12.26 -18.50 5.42
N ALA A 235 -11.68 -19.60 4.94
CA ALA A 235 -12.41 -20.78 4.47
C ALA A 235 -13.25 -21.41 5.60
N ALA A 236 -12.72 -21.49 6.83
CA ALA A 236 -13.47 -21.98 7.99
C ALA A 236 -14.66 -21.07 8.33
N LEU A 237 -14.48 -19.74 8.30
CA LEU A 237 -15.58 -18.78 8.48
C LEU A 237 -16.61 -18.86 7.34
N TYR A 238 -16.17 -19.15 6.12
CA TYR A 238 -17.06 -19.33 4.97
C TYR A 238 -17.89 -20.60 5.10
N ALA A 239 -17.28 -21.72 5.53
CA ALA A 239 -17.96 -22.98 5.75
C ALA A 239 -18.94 -22.96 6.94
N ALA A 240 -18.75 -22.06 7.90
CA ALA A 240 -19.59 -21.93 9.07
C ALA A 240 -20.89 -21.15 8.76
N PRO A 241 -22.08 -21.79 8.85
CA PRO A 241 -23.35 -21.10 8.65
C PRO A 241 -23.60 -20.08 9.78
N MET A 242 -24.32 -19.01 9.43
CA MET A 242 -24.74 -17.99 10.38
C MET A 242 -26.11 -17.45 9.99
N ASP A 243 -27.05 -17.43 10.93
CA ASP A 243 -28.39 -16.90 10.71
C ASP A 243 -28.50 -15.41 11.14
N THR A 244 -29.70 -14.85 10.93
CA THR A 244 -29.95 -13.42 11.21
C THR A 244 -29.93 -13.09 12.70
N GLU A 245 -30.34 -14.03 13.55
CA GLU A 245 -30.38 -13.83 15.00
C GLU A 245 -28.96 -13.85 15.56
N GLN A 246 -28.17 -14.85 15.19
CA GLN A 246 -26.74 -14.92 15.48
C GLN A 246 -26.00 -13.67 15.01
N MET A 247 -26.33 -13.15 13.81
CA MET A 247 -25.71 -11.92 13.29
C MET A 247 -26.06 -10.69 14.11
N ARG A 248 -27.30 -10.58 14.60
CA ARG A 248 -27.73 -9.47 15.47
C ARG A 248 -27.00 -9.53 16.81
N ASP A 249 -26.90 -10.71 17.41
CA ASP A 249 -26.21 -10.91 18.68
C ASP A 249 -24.73 -10.59 18.54
N PHE A 250 -24.08 -11.15 17.52
CA PHE A 250 -22.70 -10.84 17.17
C PHE A 250 -22.46 -9.32 17.02
N ALA A 251 -23.30 -8.62 16.25
CA ALA A 251 -23.14 -7.17 16.03
C ALA A 251 -23.32 -6.36 17.32
N ASN A 252 -24.24 -6.78 18.20
CA ASN A 252 -24.45 -6.16 19.51
C ASN A 252 -23.25 -6.40 20.44
N THR A 253 -22.71 -7.62 20.46
CA THR A 253 -21.51 -7.98 21.24
C THR A 253 -20.30 -7.20 20.75
N LEU A 254 -20.04 -7.21 19.43
CA LEU A 254 -18.89 -6.52 18.83
C LEU A 254 -18.89 -5.01 19.13
N LEU A 255 -20.07 -4.38 19.16
CA LEU A 255 -20.22 -2.96 19.45
C LEU A 255 -20.55 -2.65 20.91
N GLU A 256 -20.47 -3.66 21.79
CA GLU A 256 -20.67 -3.52 23.23
C GLU A 256 -22.01 -2.83 23.59
N VAL A 257 -23.09 -3.17 22.89
CA VAL A 257 -24.39 -2.48 23.04
C VAL A 257 -24.93 -2.62 24.46
N ASP A 258 -24.83 -3.81 25.06
CA ASP A 258 -25.47 -4.11 26.35
C ASP A 258 -24.68 -3.62 27.56
N VAL A 259 -23.38 -3.36 27.41
CA VAL A 259 -22.51 -2.82 28.46
C VAL A 259 -22.33 -1.30 28.37
N ALA A 260 -23.16 -0.63 27.56
CA ALA A 260 -23.10 0.82 27.40
C ALA A 260 -23.55 1.54 28.69
N GLY A 261 -22.69 2.41 29.23
CA GLY A 261 -22.94 3.12 30.50
C GLY A 261 -24.04 4.18 30.47
N THR A 262 -24.58 4.55 29.29
CA THR A 262 -25.69 5.50 29.18
C THR A 262 -26.71 5.08 28.12
N PRO A 263 -28.01 5.47 28.26
CA PRO A 263 -29.03 5.20 27.24
C PRO A 263 -28.69 5.78 25.85
N ALA A 264 -28.08 6.97 25.81
CA ALA A 264 -27.67 7.62 24.56
C ALA A 264 -26.55 6.83 23.85
N THR A 265 -25.53 6.39 24.60
CA THR A 265 -24.45 5.55 24.07
C THR A 265 -24.99 4.21 23.57
N ARG A 266 -25.92 3.59 24.32
CA ARG A 266 -26.59 2.34 23.92
C ARG A 266 -27.35 2.50 22.61
N ARG A 267 -28.15 3.56 22.48
CA ARG A 267 -28.90 3.89 21.26
C ARG A 267 -27.96 4.03 20.05
N HIS A 268 -26.88 4.80 20.20
CA HIS A 268 -25.90 5.00 19.13
C HIS A 268 -25.18 3.70 18.74
N ARG A 269 -24.75 2.88 19.70
CA ARG A 269 -24.12 1.57 19.42
C ARG A 269 -25.10 0.63 18.71
N ARG A 270 -26.38 0.61 19.13
CA ARG A 270 -27.44 -0.18 18.50
C ARG A 270 -27.72 0.27 17.06
N GLU A 271 -27.76 1.57 16.78
CA GLU A 271 -27.90 2.09 15.41
C GLU A 271 -26.76 1.61 14.51
N ARG A 272 -25.53 1.61 15.01
CA ARG A 272 -24.37 1.07 14.29
C ARG A 272 -24.48 -0.44 14.05
N ALA A 273 -24.90 -1.21 15.06
CA ALA A 273 -25.11 -2.66 14.94
C ALA A 273 -26.19 -2.97 13.89
N SER A 274 -27.32 -2.27 13.92
CA SER A 274 -28.38 -2.38 12.91
C SER A 274 -27.88 -2.04 11.50
N GLY A 275 -26.97 -1.06 11.38
CA GLY A 275 -26.31 -0.73 10.11
C GLY A 275 -25.50 -1.89 9.53
N ILE A 276 -24.74 -2.60 10.38
CA ILE A 276 -23.97 -3.80 9.97
C ILE A 276 -24.94 -4.93 9.56
N VAL A 277 -25.97 -5.20 10.37
CA VAL A 277 -26.97 -6.23 10.05
C VAL A 277 -27.68 -5.94 8.73
N LYS A 278 -27.97 -4.66 8.43
CA LYS A 278 -28.57 -4.26 7.15
C LYS A 278 -27.66 -4.57 5.96
N LEU A 279 -26.35 -4.33 6.06
CA LEU A 279 -25.42 -4.69 4.99
C LEU A 279 -25.37 -6.21 4.81
N TRP A 280 -25.34 -6.96 5.92
CA TRP A 280 -25.36 -8.42 5.88
C TRP A 280 -26.59 -8.99 5.16
N THR A 281 -27.78 -8.38 5.33
CA THR A 281 -29.00 -8.86 4.67
C THR A 281 -29.19 -8.39 3.24
N SER A 282 -28.61 -7.24 2.84
CA SER A 282 -29.02 -6.55 1.61
C SER A 282 -27.90 -5.97 0.77
N SER A 283 -26.64 -6.06 1.19
CA SER A 283 -25.53 -5.55 0.40
C SER A 283 -25.23 -6.48 -0.78
N PRO A 284 -25.14 -5.95 -2.02
CA PRO A 284 -24.77 -6.74 -3.19
C PRO A 284 -23.39 -7.40 -3.09
N THR A 285 -22.47 -6.84 -2.32
CA THR A 285 -21.12 -7.40 -2.08
C THR A 285 -21.16 -8.62 -1.15
N ILE A 286 -22.24 -8.78 -0.37
CA ILE A 286 -22.41 -9.84 0.63
C ILE A 286 -23.32 -10.95 0.12
N THR A 287 -24.26 -10.63 -0.77
CA THR A 287 -25.22 -11.59 -1.34
C THR A 287 -24.58 -12.91 -1.81
N PRO A 288 -23.42 -12.91 -2.52
CA PRO A 288 -22.82 -14.15 -3.00
C PRO A 288 -22.38 -15.11 -1.89
N ILE A 289 -22.02 -14.58 -0.74
CA ILE A 289 -21.48 -15.31 0.41
C ILE A 289 -22.48 -15.40 1.57
N ALA A 290 -23.75 -15.04 1.33
CA ALA A 290 -24.77 -14.85 2.36
C ALA A 290 -24.98 -16.08 3.25
N GLY A 291 -25.33 -15.83 4.53
CA GLY A 291 -25.59 -16.88 5.51
C GLY A 291 -24.35 -17.61 6.02
N THR A 292 -23.17 -16.99 5.89
CA THR A 292 -21.89 -17.52 6.42
C THR A 292 -21.30 -16.55 7.43
N ARG A 293 -20.39 -17.02 8.30
CA ARG A 293 -19.64 -16.11 9.19
C ARG A 293 -18.68 -15.21 8.41
N TRP A 294 -18.22 -15.65 7.24
CA TRP A 294 -17.46 -14.79 6.32
C TRP A 294 -18.29 -13.60 5.80
N ALA A 295 -19.58 -13.80 5.50
CA ALA A 295 -20.49 -12.69 5.18
C ALA A 295 -20.65 -11.69 6.33
N ALA A 296 -20.72 -12.17 7.58
CA ALA A 296 -20.78 -11.32 8.75
C ALA A 296 -19.51 -10.46 8.90
N TYR A 297 -18.33 -11.06 8.69
CA TYR A 297 -17.06 -10.31 8.69
C TYR A 297 -17.05 -9.23 7.61
N ASN A 298 -17.44 -9.56 6.37
CA ASN A 298 -17.45 -8.59 5.27
C ASN A 298 -18.48 -7.47 5.46
N ALA A 299 -19.62 -7.74 6.10
CA ALA A 299 -20.57 -6.69 6.46
C ALA A 299 -19.97 -5.70 7.47
N VAL A 300 -19.15 -6.16 8.41
CA VAL A 300 -18.41 -5.30 9.34
C VAL A 300 -17.37 -4.46 8.62
N THR A 301 -16.58 -5.07 7.71
CA THR A 301 -15.55 -4.34 6.97
C THR A 301 -16.17 -3.28 6.08
N GLU A 302 -17.23 -3.61 5.33
CA GLU A 302 -17.96 -2.67 4.48
C GLU A 302 -18.55 -1.52 5.31
N TYR A 303 -19.16 -1.82 6.45
CA TYR A 303 -19.71 -0.79 7.32
C TYR A 303 -18.63 0.20 7.75
N LEU A 304 -17.48 -0.31 8.22
CA LEU A 304 -16.38 0.51 8.73
C LEU A 304 -15.71 1.35 7.65
N ASP A 305 -15.57 0.80 6.44
CA ASP A 305 -14.86 1.45 5.35
C ASP A 305 -15.75 2.42 4.55
N HIS A 306 -17.04 2.10 4.40
CA HIS A 306 -17.91 2.82 3.46
C HIS A 306 -19.11 3.52 4.12
N VAL A 307 -19.61 3.03 5.24
CA VAL A 307 -20.85 3.55 5.85
C VAL A 307 -20.59 4.50 7.01
N VAL A 308 -19.60 4.23 7.86
CA VAL A 308 -19.36 5.04 9.07
C VAL A 308 -19.26 6.53 8.71
N PRO A 309 -20.02 7.42 9.39
CA PRO A 309 -19.96 8.84 9.17
C PRO A 309 -18.57 9.41 9.47
N VAL A 310 -18.13 10.34 8.63
CA VAL A 310 -16.93 11.13 8.85
C VAL A 310 -17.33 12.42 9.57
N ARG A 311 -16.75 12.67 10.75
CA ARG A 311 -16.96 13.94 11.45
C ARG A 311 -16.32 15.09 10.66
N GLY A 312 -17.09 16.15 10.43
CA GLY A 312 -16.59 17.41 9.84
C GLY A 312 -16.58 17.47 8.31
N ALA A 313 -17.00 16.42 7.60
CA ALA A 313 -17.14 16.47 6.14
C ALA A 313 -18.36 17.33 5.76
N ARG A 314 -18.15 18.40 4.99
CA ARG A 314 -19.21 19.33 4.55
C ARG A 314 -19.84 18.92 3.22
N ALA A 315 -19.07 18.25 2.35
CA ALA A 315 -19.55 17.67 1.09
C ALA A 315 -19.37 16.14 1.04
N ALA A 316 -20.12 15.47 0.17
CA ALA A 316 -20.03 14.02 -0.05
C ALA A 316 -18.62 13.59 -0.53
N GLY A 317 -17.96 14.43 -1.33
CA GLY A 317 -16.57 14.22 -1.78
C GLY A 317 -15.58 14.22 -0.60
N ASP A 318 -15.75 15.12 0.37
CA ASP A 318 -14.91 15.19 1.57
C ASP A 318 -15.10 13.95 2.44
N ALA A 319 -16.34 13.48 2.59
CA ALA A 319 -16.64 12.26 3.32
C ALA A 319 -16.01 11.04 2.65
N SER A 320 -16.08 10.92 1.31
CA SER A 320 -15.42 9.82 0.58
C SER A 320 -13.90 9.84 0.75
N THR A 321 -13.29 11.02 0.66
CA THR A 321 -11.83 11.21 0.80
C THR A 321 -11.39 10.92 2.24
N ALA A 322 -12.15 11.34 3.23
CA ALA A 322 -11.84 11.09 4.63
C ALA A 322 -12.14 9.65 5.05
N ARG A 323 -13.13 8.97 4.46
CA ARG A 323 -13.32 7.52 4.61
C ARG A 323 -12.16 6.77 3.99
N ALA A 324 -11.78 7.13 2.77
CA ALA A 324 -10.56 6.61 2.14
C ALA A 324 -9.38 6.81 3.09
N LEU A 325 -9.15 8.02 3.61
CA LEU A 325 -8.09 8.32 4.58
C LEU A 325 -8.20 7.51 5.89
N ARG A 326 -9.41 7.20 6.37
CA ARG A 326 -9.67 6.44 7.61
C ARG A 326 -9.43 4.94 7.44
N THR A 327 -9.97 4.34 6.38
CA THR A 327 -9.56 3.01 5.91
C THR A 327 -8.05 2.98 5.69
N VAL A 328 -7.50 4.15 5.30
CA VAL A 328 -6.08 4.40 5.13
C VAL A 328 -5.31 4.68 6.46
N THR A 329 -5.90 4.63 7.64
CA THR A 329 -5.17 4.95 8.90
C THR A 329 -5.49 4.04 10.07
N ALA A 330 -6.63 3.35 10.10
CA ALA A 330 -7.14 2.70 11.30
C ALA A 330 -6.89 1.17 11.43
N ALA A 331 -6.28 0.50 10.45
CA ALA A 331 -6.45 -0.96 10.29
C ALA A 331 -5.41 -1.89 10.96
N THR A 332 -4.37 -1.43 11.65
CA THR A 332 -3.23 -2.31 12.02
C THR A 332 -3.01 -2.53 13.51
N GLY A 333 -4.01 -2.29 14.37
CA GLY A 333 -3.95 -2.70 15.77
C GLY A 333 -4.60 -4.06 16.02
N SER A 334 -3.99 -4.90 16.88
CA SER A 334 -4.62 -6.12 17.43
C SER A 334 -5.94 -5.82 18.17
N GLY A 335 -6.15 -4.56 18.57
CA GLY A 335 -7.40 -4.02 19.13
C GLY A 335 -8.33 -3.33 18.13
N SER A 336 -8.10 -3.42 16.81
CA SER A 336 -9.02 -2.85 15.82
C SER A 336 -10.36 -3.62 15.81
N LEU A 337 -11.45 -2.93 15.49
CA LEU A 337 -12.78 -3.55 15.46
C LEU A 337 -12.87 -4.69 14.41
N LYS A 338 -12.10 -4.60 13.30
CA LYS A 338 -12.00 -5.67 12.31
C LYS A 338 -11.32 -6.91 12.89
N ALA A 339 -10.20 -6.74 13.61
CA ALA A 339 -9.50 -7.85 14.26
C ALA A 339 -10.36 -8.49 15.37
N GLN A 340 -11.11 -7.69 16.13
CA GLN A 340 -12.05 -8.19 17.13
C GLN A 340 -13.21 -8.96 16.49
N ALA A 341 -13.80 -8.43 15.41
CA ALA A 341 -14.86 -9.09 14.65
C ALA A 341 -14.41 -10.46 14.14
N PHE A 342 -13.23 -10.51 13.52
CA PHE A 342 -12.67 -11.75 12.99
C PHE A 342 -12.48 -12.80 14.10
N ARG A 343 -11.89 -12.42 15.24
CA ARG A 343 -11.70 -13.33 16.39
C ARG A 343 -13.03 -13.83 16.98
N LEU A 344 -14.00 -12.95 17.17
CA LEU A 344 -15.31 -13.33 17.71
C LEU A 344 -16.01 -14.36 16.80
N LEU A 345 -15.94 -14.16 15.48
CA LEU A 345 -16.56 -15.07 14.51
C LEU A 345 -15.90 -16.47 14.50
N GLN A 346 -14.63 -16.59 14.90
CA GLN A 346 -13.95 -17.88 15.03
C GLN A 346 -14.49 -18.73 16.19
N THR A 347 -15.08 -18.10 17.22
CA THR A 347 -15.45 -18.77 18.48
C THR A 347 -16.95 -18.86 18.74
N LEU A 348 -17.78 -18.26 17.88
CA LEU A 348 -19.25 -18.30 18.00
C LEU A 348 -19.83 -19.71 17.84
#